data_AF-A0A2N1QLZ6-F1
#
_entry.id   AF-A0A2N1QLZ6-F1
#
_cell.length_a   1.000
_cell.length_b   1.000
_cell.length_c   1.000
_cell.angle_alpha   90.00
_cell.angle_beta   90.00
_cell.angle_gamma   90.00
#
_symmetry.space_group_name_H-M   'P 1'
#
loop_
_entity.id
_entity.type
_entity.pdbx_description
1 polymer ?
#
loop_
_entity_poly.entity_id
_entity_poly.type
_entity_poly.pdbx_seq_one_letter_code
_entity_poly.pdbx_strand_id
1 'polypeptide(L)'
;MDTIARLPGRGQNAVFCGGNQTSFRVLQIAPQFTFPELSFPVSSSSPIPDTLFFAGKGPEDRKMLERCFELPIPFLVLGGRWPRKLSLSLCSRASENGMRILGPRSEGIIVPCMQPGVPGNTALLADGGDVLVRCLSAFQQRRVPLRYAFSFGEAVDYSPLEAASSILQSDSQTDFYVFILKELREGRKFLDFASDAAKKGKRTAVLLLRQPQTSFREETAALKQFGVVLLNDIQEIVDGALAFLALKNSDLSRGKECAYHASSDELSMLIKKEAERAEFTLQESARATSPLLIDVLSGSDSLNTVQRRKQR
;
A
#
# COMPACT_ATOMS: atom_id res chain seq x y z
N MET A 1 11.95 -6.44 25.48
CA MET A 1 10.47 -6.42 25.42
C MET A 1 10.11 -6.15 23.99
N ASP A 2 9.56 -7.16 23.30
CA ASP A 2 9.33 -7.16 21.86
C ASP A 2 8.38 -6.02 21.46
N THR A 3 8.94 -4.94 20.93
CA THR A 3 8.23 -4.02 20.04
C THR A 3 7.90 -4.79 18.76
N ILE A 4 6.86 -5.62 18.83
CA ILE A 4 6.08 -5.95 17.63
C ILE A 4 5.70 -4.58 17.07
N ALA A 5 6.28 -4.21 15.94
CA ALA A 5 5.94 -3.01 15.20
C ALA A 5 4.43 -3.07 14.92
N ARG A 6 3.63 -2.45 15.80
CA ARG A 6 2.18 -2.51 15.72
C ARG A 6 1.82 -1.75 14.44
N LEU A 7 1.04 -2.39 13.58
CA LEU A 7 0.45 -1.73 12.41
C LEU A 7 -1.04 -1.55 12.69
N PRO A 8 -1.65 -0.45 12.22
CA PRO A 8 -3.08 -0.30 12.33
C PRO A 8 -3.78 -1.44 11.56
N GLY A 9 -4.85 -1.97 12.13
CA GLY A 9 -5.72 -2.97 11.52
C GLY A 9 -5.26 -4.43 11.58
N ARG A 10 -4.20 -4.77 12.34
CA ARG A 10 -3.74 -6.17 12.49
C ARG A 10 -4.48 -6.94 13.59
N GLY A 11 -5.11 -6.25 14.53
CA GLY A 11 -5.82 -6.83 15.66
C GLY A 11 -7.32 -6.57 15.58
N GLN A 12 -7.90 -6.26 16.72
CA GLN A 12 -9.31 -5.93 16.81
C GLN A 12 -9.55 -4.46 16.57
N ASN A 13 -10.53 -4.17 15.72
CA ASN A 13 -10.85 -2.81 15.32
C ASN A 13 -12.12 -2.35 16.04
N ALA A 14 -12.07 -1.18 16.67
CA ALA A 14 -13.25 -0.47 17.12
C ALA A 14 -13.55 0.68 16.15
N VAL A 15 -14.81 0.84 15.79
CA VAL A 15 -15.26 1.96 14.96
C VAL A 15 -16.15 2.85 15.81
N PHE A 16 -15.69 4.07 16.06
CA PHE A 16 -16.51 5.10 16.68
C PHE A 16 -17.07 6.01 15.60
N CYS A 17 -18.38 5.87 15.40
CA CYS A 17 -19.15 6.63 14.43
C CYS A 17 -19.94 7.74 15.13
N GLY A 18 -19.39 8.96 15.19
CA GLY A 18 -20.21 10.18 15.35
C GLY A 18 -21.09 10.46 14.11
N GLY A 19 -20.94 9.65 13.04
CA GLY A 19 -21.61 9.78 11.75
C GLY A 19 -21.75 8.47 10.99
N ASN A 20 -22.12 8.53 9.70
CA ASN A 20 -22.24 7.35 8.85
C ASN A 20 -20.83 6.79 8.47
N GLN A 21 -20.67 5.46 8.45
CA GLN A 21 -19.46 4.73 8.03
C GLN A 21 -18.95 5.16 6.63
N THR A 22 -19.81 5.79 5.82
CA THR A 22 -19.46 6.44 4.53
C THR A 22 -18.42 7.57 4.63
N SER A 23 -17.94 7.89 5.83
CA SER A 23 -16.84 8.86 6.03
C SER A 23 -15.46 8.29 5.69
N PHE A 24 -15.34 6.97 5.53
CA PHE A 24 -14.14 6.27 5.10
C PHE A 24 -14.44 5.51 3.81
N ARG A 25 -13.79 5.88 2.69
CA ARG A 25 -13.98 5.20 1.39
C ARG A 25 -13.10 3.96 1.21
N VAL A 26 -12.11 3.78 2.08
CA VAL A 26 -11.09 2.73 2.02
C VAL A 26 -11.05 2.06 3.39
N LEU A 27 -12.03 1.22 3.69
CA LEU A 27 -12.14 0.61 5.01
C LEU A 27 -12.41 -0.90 4.89
N GLN A 28 -11.40 -1.71 5.20
CA GLN A 28 -11.59 -3.14 5.41
C GLN A 28 -11.51 -3.42 6.90
N ILE A 29 -12.61 -3.90 7.47
CA ILE A 29 -12.72 -4.11 8.90
C ILE A 29 -12.70 -5.61 9.18
N ALA A 30 -11.85 -6.04 10.10
CA ALA A 30 -11.97 -7.32 10.80
C ALA A 30 -13.27 -7.31 11.66
N PRO A 31 -13.61 -8.33 12.48
CA PRO A 31 -14.87 -8.27 13.23
C PRO A 31 -14.95 -6.98 14.07
N GLN A 32 -16.02 -6.22 13.84
CA GLN A 32 -16.27 -4.91 14.44
C GLN A 32 -16.87 -5.09 15.83
N PHE A 33 -16.34 -4.35 16.80
CA PHE A 33 -17.04 -4.13 18.06
C PHE A 33 -17.60 -2.71 18.06
N THR A 34 -18.93 -2.62 18.07
CA THR A 34 -19.63 -1.34 18.24
C THR A 34 -19.81 -1.13 19.73
N PHE A 35 -19.05 -0.21 20.31
CA PHE A 35 -19.27 0.20 21.70
C PHE A 35 -20.25 1.38 21.73
N PRO A 36 -21.39 1.26 22.41
CA PRO A 36 -22.39 2.34 22.49
C PRO A 36 -21.86 3.56 23.26
N GLU A 37 -20.84 3.38 24.11
CA GLU A 37 -20.14 4.44 24.84
C GLU A 37 -18.62 4.21 24.73
N LEU A 38 -17.80 5.26 24.97
CA LEU A 38 -16.33 5.19 25.00
C LEU A 38 -15.83 4.43 26.25
N SER A 39 -16.45 3.31 26.58
CA SER A 39 -16.18 2.46 27.72
C SER A 39 -15.77 1.08 27.21
N PHE A 40 -14.51 0.73 27.36
CA PHE A 40 -14.07 -0.66 27.19
C PHE A 40 -14.38 -1.41 28.47
N PRO A 41 -15.02 -2.59 28.40
CA PRO A 41 -15.14 -3.42 29.58
C PRO A 41 -13.72 -3.80 30.03
N VAL A 42 -13.32 -3.32 31.20
CA VAL A 42 -12.04 -3.65 31.87
C VAL A 42 -12.02 -5.12 32.35
N SER A 43 -13.07 -5.90 32.06
CA SER A 43 -13.09 -7.34 32.29
C SER A 43 -11.97 -8.00 31.48
N SER A 44 -11.18 -8.84 32.15
CA SER A 44 -10.04 -9.59 31.64
C SER A 44 -10.33 -10.52 30.43
N SER A 45 -11.59 -10.62 30.00
CA SER A 45 -12.05 -11.48 28.91
C SER A 45 -12.32 -10.76 27.58
N SER A 46 -12.39 -9.42 27.55
CA SER A 46 -12.64 -8.65 26.33
C SER A 46 -11.37 -7.98 25.81
N PRO A 47 -10.82 -8.43 24.66
CA PRO A 47 -9.62 -7.82 24.07
C PRO A 47 -9.79 -6.32 23.76
N ILE A 48 -8.80 -5.53 24.18
CA ILE A 48 -8.70 -4.11 23.86
C ILE A 48 -8.39 -3.95 22.36
N PRO A 49 -9.13 -3.09 21.62
CA PRO A 49 -8.85 -2.82 20.21
C PRO A 49 -7.43 -2.28 19.98
N ASP A 50 -6.82 -2.64 18.85
CA ASP A 50 -5.53 -2.09 18.45
C ASP A 50 -5.69 -0.78 17.64
N THR A 51 -6.85 -0.61 17.00
CA THR A 51 -7.14 0.50 16.09
C THR A 51 -8.55 1.02 16.32
N LEU A 52 -8.64 2.34 16.48
CA LEU A 52 -9.88 3.09 16.58
C LEU A 52 -10.10 3.90 15.31
N PHE A 53 -11.25 3.74 14.66
CA PHE A 53 -11.66 4.59 13.54
C PHE A 53 -12.61 5.67 14.05
N PHE A 54 -12.30 6.94 13.79
CA PHE A 54 -13.13 8.07 14.20
C PHE A 54 -13.69 8.83 12.99
N ALA A 55 -15.02 8.73 12.82
CA ALA A 55 -15.78 9.32 11.71
C ALA A 55 -16.55 10.60 12.10
N GLY A 56 -15.94 11.47 12.92
CA GLY A 56 -16.56 12.76 13.30
C GLY A 56 -16.76 13.70 12.10
N LYS A 57 -17.82 14.51 12.15
CA LYS A 57 -18.24 15.44 11.08
C LYS A 57 -17.73 16.87 11.27
N GLY A 58 -17.10 17.19 12.40
CA GLY A 58 -16.56 18.52 12.61
C GLY A 58 -16.33 18.90 14.08
N PRO A 59 -16.21 20.21 14.38
CA PRO A 59 -15.88 20.72 15.71
C PRO A 59 -16.81 20.26 16.84
N GLU A 60 -18.07 19.96 16.55
CA GLU A 60 -19.04 19.47 17.54
C GLU A 60 -18.62 18.12 18.15
N ASP A 61 -17.93 17.27 17.38
CA ASP A 61 -17.44 15.98 17.85
C ASP A 61 -16.06 16.10 18.53
N ARG A 62 -15.55 17.33 18.75
CA ARG A 62 -14.21 17.55 19.32
C ARG A 62 -14.06 16.98 20.72
N LYS A 63 -15.05 17.17 21.59
CA LYS A 63 -14.99 16.63 22.97
C LYS A 63 -14.88 15.10 22.96
N MET A 64 -15.50 14.47 21.99
CA MET A 64 -15.50 13.02 21.81
C MET A 64 -14.17 12.52 21.23
N LEU A 65 -13.63 13.21 20.23
CA LEU A 65 -12.27 12.98 19.74
C LEU A 65 -11.25 13.13 20.87
N GLU A 66 -11.43 14.13 21.72
CA GLU A 66 -10.56 14.39 22.85
C GLU A 66 -10.55 13.23 23.86
N ARG A 67 -11.71 12.63 24.13
CA ARG A 67 -11.82 11.40 24.94
C ARG A 67 -11.19 10.19 24.25
N CYS A 68 -11.24 10.10 22.92
CA CYS A 68 -10.54 9.03 22.19
C CYS A 68 -9.03 9.04 22.46
N PHE A 69 -8.43 10.22 22.70
CA PHE A 69 -7.01 10.35 23.04
C PHE A 69 -6.64 9.79 24.42
N GLU A 70 -7.62 9.54 25.28
CA GLU A 70 -7.41 9.01 26.65
C GLU A 70 -7.57 7.48 26.69
N LEU A 71 -7.93 6.85 25.58
CA LEU A 71 -8.14 5.41 25.51
C LEU A 71 -6.79 4.67 25.36
N PRO A 72 -6.65 3.47 25.95
CA PRO A 72 -5.42 2.67 25.84
C PRO A 72 -5.32 1.95 24.48
N ILE A 73 -5.56 2.68 23.38
CA ILE A 73 -5.57 2.15 22.01
C ILE A 73 -4.33 2.66 21.28
N PRO A 74 -3.55 1.78 20.62
CA PRO A 74 -2.33 2.18 19.91
C PRO A 74 -2.54 3.09 18.70
N PHE A 75 -3.65 2.95 17.96
CA PHE A 75 -3.89 3.70 16.73
C PHE A 75 -5.25 4.38 16.68
N LEU A 76 -5.26 5.61 16.19
CA LEU A 76 -6.46 6.33 15.77
C LEU A 76 -6.39 6.63 14.28
N VAL A 77 -7.41 6.22 13.53
CA VAL A 77 -7.61 6.60 12.13
C VAL A 77 -8.68 7.70 12.06
N LEU A 78 -8.27 8.91 11.70
CA LEU A 78 -9.10 10.10 11.68
C LEU A 78 -9.58 10.42 10.26
N GLY A 79 -10.90 10.32 10.05
CA GLY A 79 -11.52 10.24 8.72
C GLY A 79 -11.55 11.51 7.86
N GLY A 80 -11.93 11.28 6.59
CA GLY A 80 -11.98 12.24 5.46
C GLY A 80 -12.68 13.56 5.74
N ARG A 81 -13.71 13.55 6.59
CA ARG A 81 -14.59 14.70 6.85
C ARG A 81 -14.10 15.64 7.95
N TRP A 82 -13.01 15.29 8.66
CA TRP A 82 -12.47 16.16 9.69
C TRP A 82 -11.82 17.41 9.06
N PRO A 83 -12.35 18.63 9.30
CA PRO A 83 -12.04 19.80 8.48
C PRO A 83 -10.77 20.56 8.90
N ARG A 84 -10.16 20.23 10.05
CA ARG A 84 -9.04 21.00 10.64
C ARG A 84 -7.80 20.14 10.87
N LYS A 85 -6.62 20.73 10.66
CA LYS A 85 -5.37 20.21 11.22
C LYS A 85 -5.52 20.03 12.73
N LEU A 86 -5.04 18.90 13.23
CA LEU A 86 -4.94 18.69 14.68
C LEU A 86 -3.93 19.68 15.25
N SER A 87 -4.22 20.26 16.42
CA SER A 87 -3.25 21.09 17.12
C SER A 87 -2.13 20.22 17.66
N LEU A 88 -0.91 20.78 17.72
CA LEU A 88 0.26 20.08 18.29
C LEU A 88 -0.02 19.54 19.69
N SER A 89 -0.76 20.30 20.52
CA SER A 89 -1.17 19.87 21.86
C SER A 89 -1.99 18.57 21.87
N LEU A 90 -2.86 18.36 20.88
CA LEU A 90 -3.66 17.13 20.79
C LEU A 90 -2.79 15.95 20.31
N CYS A 91 -1.88 16.19 19.37
CA CYS A 91 -0.91 15.18 18.94
C CYS A 91 0.03 14.78 20.10
N SER A 92 0.52 15.75 20.89
CA SER A 92 1.33 15.49 22.08
C SER A 92 0.58 14.64 23.09
N ARG A 93 -0.70 14.97 23.37
CA ARG A 93 -1.52 14.18 24.29
C ARG A 93 -1.77 12.75 23.82
N ALA A 94 -2.01 12.56 22.52
CA ALA A 94 -2.12 11.21 21.95
C ALA A 94 -0.81 10.43 22.13
N SER A 95 0.34 11.08 21.85
CA SER A 95 1.66 10.48 22.02
C SER A 95 1.99 10.14 23.48
N GLU A 96 1.61 10.97 24.45
CA GLU A 96 1.78 10.73 25.89
C GLU A 96 1.04 9.46 26.34
N ASN A 97 -0.12 9.20 25.74
CA ASN A 97 -0.90 7.98 25.98
C ASN A 97 -0.50 6.80 25.07
N GLY A 98 0.60 6.94 24.31
CA GLY A 98 1.12 5.88 23.43
C GLY A 98 0.27 5.62 22.19
N MET A 99 -0.61 6.55 21.81
CA MET A 99 -1.45 6.45 20.62
C MET A 99 -0.83 7.21 19.44
N ARG A 100 -0.85 6.58 18.26
CA ARG A 100 -0.45 7.16 16.97
C ARG A 100 -1.66 7.49 16.11
N ILE A 101 -1.58 8.57 15.33
CA ILE A 101 -2.69 9.08 14.53
C ILE A 101 -2.40 8.93 13.03
N LEU A 102 -3.25 8.19 12.31
CA LEU A 102 -3.37 8.25 10.84
C LEU A 102 -4.42 9.29 10.47
N GLY A 103 -4.07 10.24 9.61
CA GLY A 103 -4.94 11.34 9.22
C GLY A 103 -4.43 12.70 9.72
N PRO A 104 -5.30 13.70 9.95
CA PRO A 104 -6.72 13.72 9.59
C PRO A 104 -6.95 13.52 8.09
N ARG A 105 -8.22 13.39 7.70
CA ARG A 105 -8.64 13.20 6.30
C ARG A 105 -8.16 11.89 5.67
N SER A 106 -8.02 10.86 6.50
CA SER A 106 -7.77 9.49 6.03
C SER A 106 -9.04 8.93 5.39
N GLU A 107 -8.90 8.21 4.28
CA GLU A 107 -9.98 7.37 3.74
C GLU A 107 -10.13 6.03 4.45
N GLY A 108 -9.20 5.71 5.36
CA GLY A 108 -9.13 4.46 6.10
C GLY A 108 -7.96 3.57 5.64
N ILE A 109 -8.04 2.30 6.01
CA ILE A 109 -7.04 1.27 5.72
C ILE A 109 -7.71 -0.02 5.24
N ILE A 110 -6.96 -0.80 4.47
CA ILE A 110 -7.31 -2.16 4.02
C ILE A 110 -6.14 -3.09 4.35
N VAL A 111 -6.42 -4.22 4.99
CA VAL A 111 -5.40 -5.19 5.47
C VAL A 111 -5.80 -6.62 5.07
N PRO A 112 -5.83 -6.98 3.77
CA PRO A 112 -6.39 -8.27 3.35
C PRO A 112 -5.59 -9.46 3.88
N CYS A 113 -4.30 -9.28 4.16
CA CYS A 113 -3.45 -10.35 4.71
C CYS A 113 -3.89 -10.85 6.10
N MET A 114 -4.80 -10.14 6.78
CA MET A 114 -5.42 -10.64 8.02
C MET A 114 -6.46 -11.72 7.75
N GLN A 115 -6.95 -11.84 6.51
CA GLN A 115 -7.83 -12.93 6.10
C GLN A 115 -6.98 -14.13 5.63
N PRO A 116 -7.21 -15.34 6.16
CA PRO A 116 -6.50 -16.53 5.72
C PRO A 116 -6.63 -16.74 4.21
N GLY A 117 -5.52 -17.03 3.54
CA GLY A 117 -5.51 -17.42 2.12
C GLY A 117 -5.51 -16.27 1.10
N VAL A 118 -5.40 -15.00 1.50
CA VAL A 118 -5.29 -13.88 0.55
C VAL A 118 -3.82 -13.67 0.11
N PRO A 119 -3.46 -13.90 -1.16
CA PRO A 119 -2.05 -14.02 -1.59
C PRO A 119 -1.39 -12.68 -1.97
N GLY A 120 -1.87 -11.54 -1.48
CA GLY A 120 -1.30 -10.23 -1.83
C GLY A 120 0.13 -10.04 -1.32
N ASN A 121 0.95 -9.31 -2.09
CA ASN A 121 2.35 -8.98 -1.77
C ASN A 121 2.66 -7.47 -1.81
N THR A 122 1.69 -6.64 -2.17
CA THR A 122 1.89 -5.20 -2.41
C THR A 122 1.31 -4.37 -1.26
N ALA A 123 2.10 -3.40 -0.78
CA ALA A 123 1.67 -2.38 0.17
C ALA A 123 1.51 -1.02 -0.53
N LEU A 124 0.27 -0.51 -0.58
CA LEU A 124 -0.04 0.84 -1.06
C LEU A 124 -0.09 1.81 0.11
N LEU A 125 0.67 2.90 0.03
CA LEU A 125 0.82 3.88 1.11
C LEU A 125 0.60 5.29 0.54
N ALA A 126 -0.54 5.92 0.86
CA ALA A 126 -0.96 7.14 0.17
C ALA A 126 -1.22 8.35 1.10
N ASP A 127 -0.67 9.52 0.74
CA ASP A 127 -0.98 10.82 1.36
C ASP A 127 -2.40 11.33 1.06
N GLY A 128 -3.16 10.62 0.24
CA GLY A 128 -4.41 11.14 -0.33
C GLY A 128 -5.42 10.06 -0.60
N GLY A 129 -6.69 10.44 -0.48
CA GLY A 129 -7.80 9.52 -0.63
C GLY A 129 -8.18 9.20 -2.07
N ASP A 130 -8.35 10.23 -2.90
CA ASP A 130 -8.95 10.05 -4.22
C ASP A 130 -8.11 9.17 -5.14
N VAL A 131 -6.79 9.35 -5.14
CA VAL A 131 -5.89 8.53 -5.97
C VAL A 131 -5.82 7.10 -5.42
N LEU A 132 -5.79 6.92 -4.10
CA LEU A 132 -5.82 5.59 -3.50
C LEU A 132 -7.11 4.84 -3.87
N VAL A 133 -8.28 5.49 -3.77
CA VAL A 133 -9.58 4.91 -4.15
C VAL A 133 -9.58 4.48 -5.63
N ARG A 134 -9.05 5.32 -6.51
CA ARG A 134 -8.91 4.97 -7.95
C ARG A 134 -7.95 3.79 -8.16
N CYS A 135 -6.83 3.75 -7.44
CA CYS A 135 -5.92 2.60 -7.48
C CYS A 135 -6.64 1.33 -7.05
N LEU A 136 -7.33 1.35 -5.92
CA LEU A 136 -8.09 0.20 -5.42
C LEU A 136 -9.12 -0.31 -6.42
N SER A 137 -9.82 0.60 -7.12
CA SER A 137 -10.73 0.24 -8.20
C SER A 137 -10.01 -0.47 -9.35
N ALA A 138 -8.82 0.00 -9.75
CA ALA A 138 -8.01 -0.64 -10.79
C ALA A 138 -7.50 -2.05 -10.36
N PHE A 139 -7.04 -2.19 -9.11
CA PHE A 139 -6.67 -3.49 -8.53
C PHE A 139 -7.86 -4.46 -8.55
N GLN A 140 -9.06 -3.99 -8.17
CA GLN A 140 -10.28 -4.82 -8.18
C GLN A 140 -10.67 -5.24 -9.60
N GLN A 141 -10.67 -4.31 -10.57
CA GLN A 141 -10.98 -4.60 -11.98
C GLN A 141 -10.06 -5.67 -12.56
N ARG A 142 -8.76 -5.61 -12.20
CA ARG A 142 -7.76 -6.57 -12.66
C ARG A 142 -7.58 -7.80 -11.75
N ARG A 143 -8.39 -7.91 -10.69
CA ARG A 143 -8.35 -9.00 -9.70
C ARG A 143 -6.97 -9.22 -9.09
N VAL A 144 -6.24 -8.13 -8.86
CA VAL A 144 -4.90 -8.16 -8.28
C VAL A 144 -5.03 -8.05 -6.76
N PRO A 145 -4.61 -9.06 -5.98
CA PRO A 145 -4.73 -9.02 -4.53
C PRO A 145 -3.69 -8.07 -3.92
N LEU A 146 -4.15 -7.20 -3.02
CA LEU A 146 -3.31 -6.33 -2.22
C LEU A 146 -2.99 -6.96 -0.87
N ARG A 147 -1.86 -6.54 -0.29
CA ARG A 147 -1.46 -6.93 1.06
C ARG A 147 -1.79 -5.87 2.10
N TYR A 148 -1.55 -4.62 1.75
CA TYR A 148 -1.91 -3.44 2.55
C TYR A 148 -2.35 -2.30 1.62
N ALA A 149 -3.30 -1.49 2.06
CA ALA A 149 -3.55 -0.19 1.46
C ALA A 149 -3.95 0.83 2.52
N PHE A 150 -3.10 1.82 2.78
CA PHE A 150 -3.28 2.80 3.85
C PHE A 150 -3.44 4.21 3.28
N SER A 151 -4.46 4.92 3.77
CA SER A 151 -4.64 6.35 3.53
C SER A 151 -4.18 7.15 4.75
N PHE A 152 -3.17 8.00 4.59
CA PHE A 152 -2.59 8.80 5.67
C PHE A 152 -3.16 10.22 5.74
N GLY A 153 -3.90 10.67 4.73
CA GLY A 153 -4.52 11.99 4.69
C GLY A 153 -3.48 13.12 4.82
N GLU A 154 -3.50 13.86 5.92
CA GLU A 154 -2.51 14.93 6.16
C GLU A 154 -1.22 14.44 6.82
N ALA A 155 -1.18 13.18 7.29
CA ALA A 155 -0.01 12.55 7.91
C ALA A 155 0.64 13.40 9.01
N VAL A 156 -0.16 13.87 9.98
CA VAL A 156 0.32 14.81 11.03
C VAL A 156 1.11 14.13 12.15
N ASP A 157 1.07 12.80 12.23
CA ASP A 157 1.79 12.01 13.23
C ASP A 157 2.34 10.72 12.59
N TYR A 158 1.50 9.74 12.25
CA TYR A 158 1.97 8.51 11.64
C TYR A 158 2.08 8.66 10.12
N SER A 159 3.29 8.46 9.59
CA SER A 159 3.61 8.71 8.18
C SER A 159 3.57 7.44 7.31
N PRO A 160 3.44 7.59 5.97
CA PRO A 160 3.61 6.48 5.03
C PRO A 160 4.92 5.71 5.23
N LEU A 161 6.02 6.42 5.50
CA LEU A 161 7.36 5.84 5.63
C LEU A 161 7.51 5.03 6.93
N GLU A 162 6.92 5.49 8.02
CA GLU A 162 6.88 4.74 9.28
C GLU A 162 6.08 3.44 9.14
N ALA A 163 4.93 3.50 8.47
CA ALA A 163 4.15 2.31 8.17
C ALA A 163 4.93 1.33 7.28
N ALA A 164 5.58 1.82 6.23
CA ALA A 164 6.41 1.00 5.36
C ALA A 164 7.53 0.30 6.13
N SER A 165 8.21 1.03 7.02
CA SER A 165 9.30 0.50 7.86
C SER A 165 8.79 -0.60 8.80
N SER A 166 7.63 -0.37 9.42
CA SER A 166 6.97 -1.36 10.28
C SER A 166 6.54 -2.62 9.51
N ILE A 167 6.01 -2.47 8.29
CA ILE A 167 5.71 -3.60 7.38
C ILE A 167 7.00 -4.34 6.99
N LEU A 168 8.05 -3.61 6.63
CA LEU A 168 9.33 -4.17 6.20
C LEU A 168 10.00 -5.04 7.29
N GLN A 169 9.79 -4.69 8.56
CA GLN A 169 10.31 -5.42 9.72
C GLN A 169 9.44 -6.62 10.10
N SER A 170 8.12 -6.50 9.98
CA SER A 170 7.17 -7.47 10.54
C SER A 170 6.48 -8.37 9.51
N ASP A 171 6.69 -8.12 8.22
CA ASP A 171 6.03 -8.86 7.15
C ASP A 171 7.00 -9.21 6.01
N SER A 172 7.44 -10.46 5.99
CA SER A 172 8.34 -10.98 4.96
C SER A 172 7.67 -11.17 3.61
N GLN A 173 6.34 -11.21 3.56
CA GLN A 173 5.57 -11.50 2.35
C GLN A 173 5.18 -10.24 1.56
N THR A 174 5.53 -9.06 2.07
CA THR A 174 5.41 -7.79 1.34
C THR A 174 6.68 -7.56 0.52
N ASP A 175 6.54 -7.66 -0.80
CA ASP A 175 7.64 -7.58 -1.78
C ASP A 175 7.70 -6.22 -2.47
N PHE A 176 6.54 -5.57 -2.65
CA PHE A 176 6.42 -4.32 -3.39
C PHE A 176 5.77 -3.22 -2.56
N TYR A 177 6.48 -2.11 -2.37
CA TYR A 177 6.06 -0.95 -1.59
C TYR A 177 5.81 0.21 -2.54
N VAL A 178 4.58 0.69 -2.58
CA VAL A 178 4.18 1.78 -3.49
C VAL A 178 3.75 2.96 -2.65
N PHE A 179 4.47 4.06 -2.80
CA PHE A 179 4.17 5.33 -2.15
C PHE A 179 3.43 6.25 -3.13
N ILE A 180 2.23 6.69 -2.77
CA ILE A 180 1.44 7.65 -3.54
C ILE A 180 1.46 8.96 -2.76
N LEU A 181 2.44 9.81 -3.07
CA LEU A 181 2.75 11.00 -2.27
C LEU A 181 2.34 12.27 -2.99
N LYS A 182 1.90 13.27 -2.23
CA LYS A 182 1.66 14.61 -2.81
C LYS A 182 2.99 15.25 -3.20
N GLU A 183 3.98 15.12 -2.34
CA GLU A 183 5.35 15.64 -2.48
C GLU A 183 6.29 14.79 -1.62
N LEU A 184 7.58 14.70 -1.98
CA LEU A 184 8.56 13.94 -1.21
C LEU A 184 9.18 14.82 -0.11
N ARG A 185 8.63 14.79 1.11
CA ARG A 185 9.10 15.64 2.23
C ARG A 185 10.39 15.14 2.88
N GLU A 186 10.51 13.82 3.06
CA GLU A 186 11.60 13.19 3.82
C GLU A 186 12.53 12.40 2.90
N GLY A 187 13.08 13.06 1.88
CA GLY A 187 13.86 12.43 0.80
C GLY A 187 14.97 11.50 1.31
N ARG A 188 15.80 11.95 2.26
CA ARG A 188 16.90 11.13 2.80
C ARG A 188 16.40 9.84 3.45
N LYS A 189 15.43 9.94 4.36
CA LYS A 189 14.86 8.77 5.05
C LYS A 189 14.15 7.83 4.07
N PHE A 190 13.50 8.38 3.05
CA PHE A 190 12.89 7.58 1.99
C PHE A 190 13.94 6.78 1.21
N LEU A 191 15.08 7.38 0.86
CA LEU A 191 16.19 6.69 0.19
C LEU A 191 16.83 5.62 1.09
N ASP A 192 16.99 5.92 2.38
CA ASP A 192 17.50 4.95 3.36
C ASP A 192 16.55 3.73 3.46
N PHE A 193 15.23 3.97 3.54
CA PHE A 193 14.22 2.91 3.48
C PHE A 193 14.29 2.09 2.19
N ALA A 194 14.40 2.74 1.03
CA ALA A 194 14.48 2.06 -0.26
C ALA A 194 15.74 1.16 -0.35
N SER A 195 16.87 1.65 0.16
CA SER A 195 18.11 0.86 0.28
C SER A 195 17.91 -0.38 1.16
N ASP A 196 17.28 -0.22 2.31
CA ASP A 196 17.05 -1.32 3.25
C ASP A 196 16.02 -2.33 2.73
N ALA A 197 14.99 -1.87 2.01
CA ALA A 197 14.07 -2.73 1.30
C ALA A 197 14.79 -3.54 0.21
N ALA A 198 15.65 -2.88 -0.59
CA ALA A 198 16.42 -3.53 -1.64
C ALA A 198 17.39 -4.60 -1.11
N LYS A 199 18.07 -4.34 0.02
CA LYS A 199 18.92 -5.35 0.69
C LYS A 199 18.15 -6.62 1.10
N LYS A 200 16.84 -6.48 1.33
CA LYS A 200 15.92 -7.59 1.65
C LYS A 200 15.26 -8.19 0.40
N GLY A 201 15.71 -7.83 -0.81
CA GLY A 201 15.14 -8.30 -2.08
C GLY A 201 13.80 -7.67 -2.44
N LYS A 202 13.37 -6.62 -1.71
CA LYS A 202 12.08 -5.94 -1.90
C LYS A 202 12.25 -4.72 -2.80
N ARG A 203 11.14 -4.22 -3.35
CA ARG A 203 11.16 -3.09 -4.28
C ARG A 203 10.28 -1.95 -3.82
N THR A 204 10.77 -0.74 -4.02
CA THR A 204 10.12 0.51 -3.66
C THR A 204 9.79 1.29 -4.92
N ALA A 205 8.55 1.76 -5.01
CA ALA A 205 8.09 2.61 -6.08
C ALA A 205 7.39 3.85 -5.52
N VAL A 206 7.39 4.94 -6.28
CA VAL A 206 6.75 6.18 -5.90
C VAL A 206 6.00 6.82 -7.07
N LEU A 207 4.76 7.21 -6.82
CA LEU A 207 3.94 8.06 -7.68
C LEU A 207 3.82 9.42 -6.99
N LEU A 208 4.44 10.46 -7.58
CA LEU A 208 4.36 11.84 -7.08
C LEU A 208 3.22 12.60 -7.77
N LEU A 209 2.23 13.03 -7.00
CA LEU A 209 1.04 13.71 -7.52
C LEU A 209 1.29 15.17 -7.93
N ARG A 210 2.34 15.79 -7.37
CA ARG A 210 2.84 17.10 -7.79
C ARG A 210 4.30 16.96 -8.18
N GLN A 211 4.64 17.39 -9.39
CA GLN A 211 6.00 17.42 -9.91
C GLN A 211 6.40 18.87 -10.12
N PRO A 212 7.24 19.48 -9.24
CA PRO A 212 7.78 20.81 -9.49
C PRO A 212 8.69 20.74 -10.73
N GLN A 213 8.44 21.56 -11.75
CA GLN A 213 9.14 21.48 -13.04
C GLN A 213 10.67 21.65 -12.95
N THR A 214 11.18 22.30 -11.91
CA THR A 214 12.60 22.70 -11.81
C THR A 214 13.47 21.80 -10.95
N SER A 215 12.93 21.13 -9.92
CA SER A 215 13.70 20.20 -9.04
C SER A 215 13.60 18.72 -9.45
N PHE A 216 12.70 18.39 -10.38
CA PHE A 216 12.34 17.01 -10.68
C PHE A 216 13.48 16.17 -11.27
N ARG A 217 14.44 16.76 -11.99
CA ARG A 217 15.54 16.00 -12.62
C ARG A 217 16.55 15.45 -11.60
N GLU A 218 16.94 16.27 -10.63
CA GLU A 218 17.92 15.86 -9.60
C GLU A 218 17.30 14.85 -8.64
N GLU A 219 16.06 15.09 -8.20
CA GLU A 219 15.29 14.15 -7.39
C GLU A 219 15.10 12.80 -8.11
N THR A 220 14.78 12.84 -9.41
CA THR A 220 14.62 11.63 -10.23
C THR A 220 15.92 10.82 -10.33
N ALA A 221 17.06 11.50 -10.52
CA ALA A 221 18.36 10.83 -10.59
C ALA A 221 18.70 10.15 -9.26
N ALA A 222 18.48 10.84 -8.13
CA ALA A 222 18.71 10.27 -6.80
C ALA A 222 17.81 9.04 -6.55
N LEU A 223 16.51 9.14 -6.85
CA LEU A 223 15.59 8.01 -6.68
C LEU A 223 16.03 6.77 -7.48
N LYS A 224 16.43 6.97 -8.75
CA LYS A 224 16.93 5.88 -9.61
C LYS A 224 18.21 5.25 -9.08
N GLN A 225 19.14 6.04 -8.54
CA GLN A 225 20.39 5.53 -7.94
C GLN A 225 20.15 4.58 -6.76
N PHE A 226 19.07 4.81 -6.00
CA PHE A 226 18.66 3.95 -4.89
C PHE A 226 17.69 2.82 -5.31
N GLY A 227 17.51 2.62 -6.62
CA GLY A 227 16.65 1.56 -7.15
C GLY A 227 15.16 1.79 -6.93
N VAL A 228 14.75 3.04 -6.70
CA VAL A 228 13.33 3.41 -6.59
C VAL A 228 12.73 3.51 -7.99
N VAL A 229 11.61 2.83 -8.19
CA VAL A 229 10.83 2.91 -9.43
C VAL A 229 9.93 4.14 -9.39
N LEU A 230 10.13 5.05 -10.34
CA LEU A 230 9.24 6.19 -10.54
C LEU A 230 8.07 5.76 -11.40
N LEU A 231 6.85 5.94 -10.87
CA LEU A 231 5.61 5.60 -11.54
C LEU A 231 4.96 6.88 -12.07
N ASN A 232 4.38 6.79 -13.26
CA ASN A 232 3.72 7.91 -13.94
C ASN A 232 2.20 7.89 -13.74
N ASP A 233 1.62 6.70 -13.61
CA ASP A 233 0.18 6.53 -13.50
C ASP A 233 -0.25 5.37 -12.61
N ILE A 234 -1.57 5.18 -12.52
CA ILE A 234 -2.19 4.13 -11.71
C ILE A 234 -2.01 2.74 -12.33
N GLN A 235 -1.95 2.63 -13.66
CA GLN A 235 -1.81 1.34 -14.33
C GLN A 235 -0.43 0.74 -14.06
N GLU A 236 0.62 1.55 -14.08
CA GLU A 236 1.98 1.11 -13.74
C GLU A 236 2.07 0.56 -12.30
N ILE A 237 1.28 1.09 -11.35
CA ILE A 237 1.17 0.53 -9.99
C ILE A 237 0.63 -0.90 -10.04
N VAL A 238 -0.47 -1.12 -10.77
CA VAL A 238 -1.17 -2.41 -10.86
C VAL A 238 -0.31 -3.43 -11.61
N ASP A 239 0.34 -3.02 -12.69
CA ASP A 239 1.25 -3.85 -13.48
C ASP A 239 2.49 -4.25 -12.66
N GLY A 240 3.08 -3.32 -11.91
CA GLY A 240 4.16 -3.62 -10.98
C GLY A 240 3.76 -4.66 -9.94
N ALA A 241 2.59 -4.46 -9.30
CA ALA A 241 2.07 -5.41 -8.32
C ALA A 241 1.87 -6.82 -8.90
N LEU A 242 1.31 -6.91 -10.12
CA LEU A 242 1.15 -8.17 -10.84
C LEU A 242 2.49 -8.84 -11.15
N ALA A 243 3.48 -8.07 -11.60
CA ALA A 243 4.81 -8.58 -11.91
C ALA A 243 5.46 -9.20 -10.66
N PHE A 244 5.48 -8.49 -9.53
CA PHE A 244 6.05 -9.03 -8.29
C PHE A 244 5.27 -10.24 -7.77
N LEU A 245 3.95 -10.27 -7.95
CA LEU A 245 3.13 -11.40 -7.54
C LEU A 245 3.45 -12.65 -8.39
N ALA A 246 3.61 -12.49 -9.69
CA ALA A 246 3.96 -13.58 -10.61
C ALA A 246 5.38 -14.10 -10.38
N LEU A 247 6.30 -13.23 -9.96
CA LEU A 247 7.73 -13.53 -9.81
C LEU A 247 8.14 -13.98 -8.40
N LYS A 248 7.19 -14.15 -7.48
CA LYS A 248 7.45 -14.39 -6.05
C LYS A 248 8.37 -15.59 -5.74
N ASN A 249 8.54 -16.51 -6.69
CA ASN A 249 9.46 -17.67 -6.59
C ASN A 249 10.42 -17.80 -7.78
N SER A 250 10.56 -16.74 -8.60
CA SER A 250 11.44 -16.74 -9.76
C SER A 250 12.84 -16.27 -9.38
N ASP A 251 13.85 -16.93 -9.94
CA ASP A 251 15.24 -16.51 -9.79
C ASP A 251 15.52 -15.30 -10.70
N LEU A 252 15.42 -14.11 -10.12
CA LEU A 252 15.68 -12.84 -10.82
C LEU A 252 17.18 -12.55 -10.99
N SER A 253 18.07 -13.47 -10.58
CA SER A 253 19.53 -13.30 -10.75
C SER A 253 19.99 -13.40 -12.21
N ARG A 254 19.17 -13.98 -13.10
CA ARG A 254 19.49 -14.15 -14.54
C ARG A 254 19.38 -12.87 -15.38
N GLY A 255 19.15 -11.72 -14.75
CA GLY A 255 19.22 -10.42 -15.42
C GLY A 255 17.99 -10.10 -16.27
N LYS A 256 18.16 -9.21 -17.27
CA LYS A 256 17.07 -8.69 -18.11
C LYS A 256 16.68 -9.66 -19.24
N GLU A 257 16.65 -10.96 -18.98
CA GLU A 257 16.21 -11.97 -19.96
C GLU A 257 14.72 -12.28 -19.78
N CYS A 258 13.96 -12.24 -20.87
CA CYS A 258 12.52 -12.45 -20.88
C CYS A 258 12.12 -13.37 -22.04
N ALA A 259 11.34 -14.41 -21.75
CA ALA A 259 10.68 -15.16 -22.78
C ALA A 259 9.31 -14.55 -23.12
N TYR A 260 8.94 -14.52 -24.39
CA TYR A 260 7.62 -14.01 -24.77
C TYR A 260 6.91 -14.92 -25.78
N HIS A 261 5.59 -14.88 -25.73
CA HIS A 261 4.70 -15.44 -26.74
C HIS A 261 3.69 -14.37 -27.16
N ALA A 262 3.56 -14.16 -28.46
CA ALA A 262 2.63 -13.20 -29.04
C ALA A 262 1.66 -13.93 -29.99
N SER A 263 0.39 -13.55 -29.94
CA SER A 263 -0.66 -14.12 -30.80
C SER A 263 -0.67 -13.56 -32.23
N SER A 264 0.06 -12.46 -32.48
CA SER A 264 0.20 -11.85 -33.81
C SER A 264 1.60 -11.25 -34.01
N ASP A 265 1.98 -11.07 -35.27
CA ASP A 265 3.27 -10.48 -35.64
C ASP A 265 3.37 -9.00 -35.24
N GLU A 266 2.26 -8.25 -35.31
CA GLU A 266 2.24 -6.85 -34.87
C GLU A 266 2.52 -6.73 -33.36
N LEU A 267 1.90 -7.60 -32.55
CA LEU A 267 2.15 -7.65 -31.11
C LEU A 267 3.58 -8.11 -30.82
N SER A 268 4.10 -9.08 -31.57
CA SER A 268 5.49 -9.52 -31.47
C SER A 268 6.47 -8.36 -31.72
N MET A 269 6.23 -7.57 -32.77
CA MET A 269 7.05 -6.38 -33.05
C MET A 269 6.96 -5.33 -31.95
N LEU A 270 5.75 -5.08 -31.42
CA LEU A 270 5.56 -4.12 -30.33
C LEU A 270 6.30 -4.56 -29.05
N ILE A 271 6.20 -5.84 -28.69
CA ILE A 271 6.91 -6.41 -27.53
C ILE A 271 8.42 -6.30 -27.73
N LYS A 272 8.93 -6.63 -28.92
CA LYS A 272 10.36 -6.49 -29.24
C LYS A 272 10.85 -5.05 -29.08
N LYS A 273 10.12 -4.10 -29.65
CA LYS A 273 10.47 -2.68 -29.60
C LYS A 273 10.46 -2.14 -28.15
N GLU A 274 9.47 -2.55 -27.35
CA GLU A 274 9.40 -2.09 -25.96
C GLU A 274 10.46 -2.78 -25.08
N ALA A 275 10.74 -4.07 -25.32
CA ALA A 275 11.83 -4.77 -24.65
C ALA A 275 13.19 -4.15 -24.98
N GLU A 276 13.47 -3.83 -26.25
CA GLU A 276 14.68 -3.11 -26.66
C GLU A 276 14.80 -1.76 -25.95
N ARG A 277 13.71 -0.99 -25.88
CA ARG A 277 13.67 0.29 -25.18
C ARG A 277 13.94 0.16 -23.68
N ALA A 278 13.47 -0.92 -23.06
CA ALA A 278 13.69 -1.25 -21.66
C ALA A 278 15.01 -2.03 -21.41
N GLU A 279 15.77 -2.29 -22.48
CA GLU A 279 17.03 -3.06 -22.52
C GLU A 279 16.87 -4.52 -22.05
N PHE A 280 15.73 -5.14 -22.31
CA PHE A 280 15.49 -6.57 -22.11
C PHE A 280 15.95 -7.38 -23.32
N THR A 281 16.59 -8.52 -23.04
CA THR A 281 16.93 -9.54 -24.03
C THR A 281 15.76 -10.51 -24.14
N LEU A 282 15.14 -10.59 -25.32
CA LEU A 282 14.01 -11.49 -25.56
C LEU A 282 14.44 -12.85 -26.10
N GLN A 283 13.84 -13.91 -25.56
CA GLN A 283 13.90 -15.26 -26.11
C GLN A 283 12.51 -15.69 -26.60
N GLU A 284 12.38 -16.08 -27.86
CA GLU A 284 11.12 -16.58 -28.41
C GLU A 284 10.82 -17.97 -27.81
N SER A 285 9.61 -18.17 -27.27
CA SER A 285 9.34 -19.19 -26.23
C SER A 285 9.51 -20.66 -26.63
N ALA A 286 9.78 -20.98 -27.89
CA ALA A 286 9.92 -22.36 -28.39
C ALA A 286 11.03 -23.17 -27.69
N ARG A 287 11.95 -22.55 -26.95
CA ARG A 287 13.02 -23.21 -26.16
C ARG A 287 13.42 -22.48 -24.86
N ALA A 288 12.51 -21.78 -24.19
CA ALA A 288 12.93 -20.89 -23.10
C ALA A 288 12.98 -21.56 -21.72
N THR A 289 14.13 -21.48 -21.05
CA THR A 289 14.31 -21.71 -19.59
C THR A 289 14.40 -20.39 -18.81
N SER A 290 13.85 -19.31 -19.38
CA SER A 290 13.93 -17.94 -18.82
C SER A 290 13.11 -17.80 -17.51
N PRO A 291 13.54 -16.93 -16.58
CA PRO A 291 12.90 -16.76 -15.27
C PRO A 291 11.56 -15.97 -15.32
N LEU A 292 11.31 -15.24 -16.41
CA LEU A 292 10.11 -14.43 -16.64
C LEU A 292 9.54 -14.75 -18.03
N LEU A 293 8.27 -15.16 -18.05
CA LEU A 293 7.49 -15.43 -19.27
C LEU A 293 6.37 -14.38 -19.37
N ILE A 294 6.34 -13.66 -20.49
CA ILE A 294 5.26 -12.72 -20.83
C ILE A 294 4.37 -13.37 -21.88
N ASP A 295 3.16 -13.76 -21.47
CA ASP A 295 2.11 -14.20 -22.38
C ASP A 295 1.14 -13.05 -22.65
N VAL A 296 1.20 -12.48 -23.86
CA VAL A 296 0.24 -11.45 -24.30
C VAL A 296 -0.86 -12.14 -25.10
N LEU A 297 -2.00 -12.37 -24.45
CA LEU A 297 -3.17 -13.00 -25.05
C LEU A 297 -4.03 -11.99 -25.79
N SER A 298 -4.59 -12.38 -26.93
CA SER A 298 -5.66 -11.63 -27.59
C SER A 298 -6.98 -11.84 -26.84
N GLY A 299 -7.90 -10.87 -26.94
CA GLY A 299 -9.14 -10.81 -26.15
C GLY A 299 -10.13 -11.98 -26.31
N SER A 300 -9.84 -12.97 -27.16
CA SER A 300 -10.63 -14.20 -27.35
C SER A 300 -10.17 -15.36 -26.45
N ASP A 301 -9.00 -15.28 -25.82
CA ASP A 301 -8.42 -16.41 -25.10
C ASP A 301 -8.82 -16.41 -23.61
N SER A 302 -9.68 -17.35 -23.24
CA SER A 302 -10.06 -17.58 -21.84
C SER A 302 -8.88 -18.09 -21.01
N LEU A 303 -8.81 -17.72 -19.72
CA LEU A 303 -7.79 -18.17 -18.73
C LEU A 303 -7.54 -19.70 -18.70
N ASN A 304 -8.51 -20.51 -19.16
CA ASN A 304 -8.40 -21.98 -19.23
C ASN A 304 -7.38 -22.49 -20.26
N THR A 305 -7.04 -21.69 -21.28
CA THR A 305 -6.06 -22.08 -22.31
C THR A 305 -4.63 -22.05 -21.78
N VAL A 306 -4.35 -21.19 -20.79
CA VAL A 306 -3.01 -20.99 -20.20
C VAL A 306 -2.66 -22.11 -19.21
N GLN A 307 -3.61 -22.57 -18.38
CA GLN A 307 -3.34 -23.66 -17.42
C GLN A 307 -2.99 -24.99 -18.11
N ARG A 308 -3.57 -25.28 -19.28
CA ARG A 308 -3.25 -26.49 -20.04
C ARG A 308 -1.85 -26.48 -20.65
N ARG A 309 -1.25 -25.32 -20.91
CA ARG A 309 0.10 -25.22 -21.48
C ARG A 309 1.22 -25.39 -20.44
N LYS A 310 0.95 -25.15 -19.15
CA LYS A 310 1.91 -25.43 -18.06
C LYS A 310 2.06 -26.92 -17.72
N GLN A 311 1.18 -27.79 -18.21
CA GLN A 311 1.17 -29.23 -17.91
C GLN A 311 1.75 -30.11 -19.03
N ARG A 312 2.47 -29.55 -19.99
CA ARG A 312 3.19 -30.32 -21.03
C ARG A 312 4.68 -30.09 -20.94
#